data_AF-A0A2S6VB51-F1
#
_entry.id   AF-A0A2S6VB51-F1
#
_cell.length_a   1.000
_cell.length_b   1.000
_cell.length_c   1.000
_cell.angle_alpha   90.00
_cell.angle_beta   90.00
_cell.angle_gamma   90.00
#
_symmetry.space_group_name_H-M   'P 1'
#
loop_
_entity.id
_entity.type
_entity.pdbx_description
1 polymer ?
#
loop_
_entity_poly.entity_id
_entity_poly.type
_entity_poly.pdbx_seq_one_letter_code
_entity_poly.pdbx_strand_id
1 'polypeptide(L)'
;MEEIVLASGVGLNVDEMVEVNCVNRWQIYQRLQELEIPCWCATNQPLRVRVVDVTTAIQLWSVSKQFKMSRRDLLCWLERCWEQDF
;
A
#
# COMPACT_ATOMS: atom_id res chain seq x y z
N MET A 1 18.99 -9.86 2.71
CA MET A 1 18.31 -10.01 1.42
C MET A 1 16.97 -10.65 1.70
N GLU A 2 15.97 -9.84 2.05
CA GLU A 2 14.60 -10.32 2.18
C GLU A 2 13.93 -10.14 0.82
N GLU A 3 13.86 -11.27 0.13
CA GLU A 3 13.20 -11.45 -1.15
C GLU A 3 11.70 -11.29 -0.92
N ILE A 4 11.15 -10.15 -1.34
CA ILE A 4 9.71 -9.99 -1.47
C ILE A 4 9.32 -10.87 -2.65
N VAL A 5 8.84 -12.07 -2.33
CA VAL A 5 8.25 -13.01 -3.27
C VAL A 5 7.05 -12.31 -3.89
N LEU A 6 7.26 -11.71 -5.06
CA LEU A 6 6.20 -11.20 -5.92
C LEU A 6 5.50 -12.42 -6.49
N ALA A 7 4.51 -12.92 -5.74
CA ALA A 7 3.60 -13.92 -6.23
C ALA A 7 2.87 -13.35 -7.45
N SER A 8 3.18 -13.95 -8.59
CA SER A 8 2.25 -14.28 -9.67
C SER A 8 1.55 -13.12 -10.37
N GLY A 9 1.85 -12.97 -11.67
CA GLY A 9 1.04 -12.17 -12.58
C GLY A 9 -0.41 -12.63 -12.54
N VAL A 10 -1.29 -11.79 -12.01
CA VAL A 10 -2.74 -11.95 -12.06
C VAL A 10 -3.27 -10.82 -12.91
N GLY A 11 -3.92 -11.17 -14.03
CA GLY A 11 -4.70 -10.22 -14.80
C GLY A 11 -5.74 -9.60 -13.86
N LEU A 12 -5.67 -8.29 -13.67
CA LEU A 12 -6.42 -7.55 -12.67
C LEU A 12 -7.92 -7.68 -12.95
N ASN A 13 -8.57 -8.69 -12.35
CA ASN A 13 -9.99 -8.68 -12.13
C ASN A 13 -10.19 -7.82 -10.87
N VAL A 14 -10.59 -6.57 -11.08
CA VAL A 14 -10.45 -5.55 -10.05
C VAL A 14 -11.62 -5.58 -9.08
N ASP A 15 -11.53 -6.51 -8.13
CA ASP A 15 -12.27 -6.52 -6.87
C ASP A 15 -11.58 -7.44 -5.84
N GLU A 16 -10.26 -7.30 -5.65
CA GLU A 16 -9.51 -8.19 -4.76
C GLU A 16 -9.45 -7.68 -3.32
N MET A 17 -9.51 -8.60 -2.36
CA MET A 17 -9.31 -8.28 -0.94
C MET A 17 -7.86 -8.60 -0.55
N VAL A 18 -7.09 -7.57 -0.20
CA VAL A 18 -5.69 -7.68 0.18
C VAL A 18 -5.55 -7.53 1.69
N GLU A 19 -4.78 -8.43 2.31
CA GLU A 19 -4.45 -8.37 3.73
C GLU A 19 -3.09 -7.71 3.96
N VAL A 20 -3.06 -6.68 4.80
CA VAL A 20 -1.85 -5.98 5.21
C VAL A 20 -1.55 -6.31 6.67
N ASN A 21 -0.57 -7.19 6.87
CA ASN A 21 -0.04 -7.52 8.19
C ASN A 21 1.22 -6.69 8.46
N CYS A 22 1.08 -5.59 9.21
CA CYS A 22 2.21 -4.75 9.58
C CYS A 22 2.03 -4.12 10.97
N VAL A 23 3.13 -3.66 11.57
CA VAL A 23 3.12 -3.01 12.89
C VAL A 23 2.39 -1.66 12.85
N ASN A 24 2.48 -0.95 11.72
CA ASN A 24 1.89 0.37 11.50
C ASN A 24 0.44 0.33 10.96
N ARG A 25 -0.33 -0.73 11.32
CA ARG A 25 -1.70 -0.98 10.84
C ARG A 25 -2.61 0.23 11.00
N TRP A 26 -2.56 0.91 12.14
CA TRP A 26 -3.43 2.05 12.44
C TRP A 26 -3.11 3.26 11.58
N GLN A 27 -1.82 3.57 11.38
CA GLN A 27 -1.40 4.70 10.56
C GLN A 27 -1.70 4.47 9.07
N ILE A 28 -1.53 3.23 8.59
CA ILE A 28 -1.93 2.86 7.23
C ILE A 28 -3.45 2.97 7.08
N TYR A 29 -4.22 2.39 8.00
CA TYR A 29 -5.69 2.46 7.98
C TYR A 29 -6.17 3.91 7.90
N GLN A 30 -5.66 4.79 8.76
CA GLN A 30 -6.02 6.20 8.73
C GLN A 30 -5.73 6.84 7.36
N ARG A 31 -4.56 6.59 6.78
CA ARG A 31 -4.21 7.15 5.46
C ARG A 31 -5.05 6.59 4.32
N LEU A 32 -5.41 5.31 4.37
CA LEU A 32 -6.31 4.73 3.37
C LEU A 32 -7.72 5.33 3.48
N GLN A 33 -8.21 5.60 4.70
CA GLN A 33 -9.49 6.28 4.89
C GLN A 33 -9.47 7.72 4.34
N GLU A 34 -8.38 8.47 4.57
CA GLU A 34 -8.20 9.82 4.02
C GLU A 34 -8.14 9.86 2.49
N LEU A 35 -7.72 8.75 1.86
CA LEU A 35 -7.72 8.55 0.41
C LEU A 35 -9.04 7.94 -0.11
N GLU A 36 -10.05 7.79 0.74
CA GLU A 36 -11.35 7.18 0.41
C GLU A 36 -11.25 5.72 -0.10
N ILE A 37 -10.18 5.01 0.27
CA ILE A 37 -9.96 3.62 -0.12
C ILE A 37 -10.72 2.69 0.84
N PRO A 38 -11.61 1.79 0.33
CA PRO A 38 -12.37 0.88 1.18
C PRO A 38 -11.45 -0.07 1.95
N CYS A 39 -11.44 0.05 3.27
CA CYS A 39 -10.62 -0.77 4.15
C CYS A 39 -11.27 -1.03 5.50
N TRP A 40 -10.89 -2.14 6.13
CA TRP A 40 -11.41 -2.58 7.42
C TRP A 40 -10.26 -3.01 8.33
N CYS A 41 -10.25 -2.43 9.53
CA CYS A 41 -9.33 -2.80 10.60
C CYS A 41 -10.14 -3.30 11.81
N ALA A 42 -9.72 -4.42 12.40
CA ALA A 42 -10.27 -4.92 13.65
C ALA A 42 -9.13 -5.31 14.61
N THR A 43 -9.41 -5.26 15.92
CA THR A 43 -8.45 -5.65 16.95
C THR A 43 -8.01 -7.10 16.71
N ASN A 44 -6.69 -7.33 16.72
CA ASN A 44 -6.08 -8.64 16.47
C ASN A 44 -6.34 -9.25 15.07
N GLN A 45 -6.82 -8.47 14.08
CA GLN A 45 -6.97 -8.91 12.70
C GLN A 45 -6.08 -8.09 11.74
N PRO A 46 -5.65 -8.66 10.60
CA PRO A 46 -4.95 -7.89 9.58
C PRO A 46 -5.85 -6.78 9.02
N LEU A 47 -5.22 -5.71 8.52
CA LEU A 47 -5.94 -4.66 7.80
C LEU A 47 -6.37 -5.25 6.46
N ARG A 48 -7.67 -5.26 6.18
CA ARG A 48 -8.20 -5.74 4.90
C ARG A 48 -8.53 -4.55 4.01
N VAL A 49 -8.07 -4.57 2.77
CA VAL A 49 -8.25 -3.47 1.81
C VAL A 49 -8.87 -4.04 0.54
N ARG A 50 -9.90 -3.37 0.03
CA ARG A 50 -10.51 -3.71 -1.25
C ARG A 50 -9.79 -2.97 -2.36
N VAL A 51 -9.21 -3.70 -3.30
CA VAL A 51 -8.53 -3.15 -4.48
C VAL A 51 -9.47 -3.21 -5.66
N VAL A 52 -10.02 -2.05 -6.02
CA VAL A 52 -11.08 -1.90 -7.05
C VAL A 52 -10.56 -1.38 -8.39
N ASP A 53 -9.32 -0.88 -8.43
CA ASP A 53 -8.67 -0.39 -9.63
C ASP A 53 -7.13 -0.39 -9.46
N VAL A 54 -6.39 -0.12 -10.53
CA VAL A 54 -4.93 -0.01 -10.51
C VAL A 54 -4.48 1.11 -9.56
N THR A 55 -5.22 2.22 -9.50
CA THR A 55 -4.89 3.36 -8.66
C THR A 55 -4.93 2.97 -7.19
N THR A 56 -5.96 2.23 -6.76
CA THR A 56 -6.07 1.70 -5.40
C THR A 56 -4.88 0.79 -5.05
N ALA A 57 -4.45 -0.05 -5.99
CA ALA A 57 -3.29 -0.94 -5.79
C ALA A 57 -1.99 -0.13 -5.58
N ILE A 58 -1.77 0.88 -6.43
CA ILE A 58 -0.61 1.77 -6.34
C ILE A 58 -0.63 2.55 -5.02
N GLN A 59 -1.78 3.16 -4.68
CA GLN A 59 -1.94 3.92 -3.44
C GLN A 59 -1.69 3.05 -2.20
N LEU A 60 -2.25 1.83 -2.17
CA LEU A 60 -2.01 0.88 -1.09
C LEU A 60 -0.52 0.56 -0.92
N TRP A 61 0.17 0.31 -2.03
CA TRP A 61 1.61 0.06 -2.02
C TRP A 61 2.40 1.29 -1.55
N SER A 62 2.09 2.49 -2.05
CA SER A 62 2.75 3.73 -1.66
C SER A 62 2.58 4.03 -0.17
N VAL A 63 1.35 3.94 0.35
CA VAL A 63 1.07 4.13 1.78
C VAL A 63 1.82 3.08 2.61
N SER A 64 1.77 1.81 2.23
CA SER A 64 2.49 0.73 2.95
C SER A 64 4.00 0.96 2.99
N LYS A 65 4.55 1.50 1.90
CA LYS A 65 5.99 1.77 1.75
C LYS A 65 6.44 2.97 2.58
N GLN A 66 5.62 4.03 2.69
CA GLN A 66 5.90 5.20 3.54
C GLN A 66 6.19 4.83 5.00
N PHE A 67 5.50 3.82 5.53
CA PHE A 67 5.66 3.39 6.91
C PHE A 67 6.75 2.32 7.12
N LYS A 68 7.38 1.83 6.04
CA LYS A 68 8.48 0.85 6.10
C LYS A 68 9.84 1.49 5.85
N MET A 69 9.89 2.63 5.17
CA MET A 69 11.13 3.27 4.73
C MET A 69 11.61 4.34 5.72
N SER A 70 12.91 4.60 5.73
CA SER A 70 13.45 5.77 6.42
C SER A 70 12.99 7.05 5.72
N ARG A 71 12.97 8.17 6.46
CA ARG A 71 12.57 9.46 5.89
C ARG A 71 13.41 9.87 4.67
N ARG A 72 14.71 9.56 4.67
CA ARG A 72 15.60 9.87 3.54
C ARG A 72 15.26 9.05 2.32
N ASP A 73 15.08 7.74 2.51
CA ASP A 73 14.75 6.85 1.39
C ASP A 73 13.38 7.17 0.80
N LEU A 74 12.44 7.57 1.65
CA LEU A 74 11.11 8.03 1.21
C LEU A 74 11.21 9.30 0.36
N LEU A 75 12.00 10.28 0.78
CA LEU A 75 12.23 11.52 0.01
C LEU A 75 12.84 11.21 -1.35
N CYS A 76 13.94 10.45 -1.38
CA CYS A 76 14.58 10.09 -2.65
C CYS A 76 13.65 9.29 -3.58
N TRP A 77 12.76 8.47 -3.02
CA TRP A 77 11.77 7.75 -3.82
C TRP A 77 10.71 8.69 -4.40
N LEU A 78 10.18 9.63 -3.60
CA LEU A 78 9.20 10.62 -4.07
C LEU A 78 9.78 11.55 -5.13
N GLU A 79 11.03 12.00 -4.96
CA GLU A 79 11.75 12.80 -5.97
C GLU A 79 11.84 12.05 -7.31
N ARG A 80 12.21 10.76 -7.26
CA ARG A 80 12.26 9.92 -8.46
C ARG A 80 10.89 9.74 -9.11
N CYS A 81 9.82 9.59 -8.33
CA CYS A 81 8.48 9.51 -8.90
C CYS A 81 8.10 10.80 -9.61
N TRP A 82 8.46 11.95 -9.03
CA TRP A 82 8.18 13.26 -9.61
C TRP A 82 8.98 13.54 -10.89
N GLU A 83 10.24 13.12 -10.96
CA GLU A 83 11.09 13.31 -12.14
C GLU A 83 10.68 12.44 -13.34
N GLN A 84 9.91 11.38 -13.13
CA GLN A 84 9.44 10.47 -14.18
C GLN A 84 8.14 10.94 -14.85
N ASP A 85 7.54 12.04 -14.37
CA ASP A 85 6.28 12.60 -14.88
C ASP A 85 6.49 13.59 -16.05
N PHE A 86 7.58 13.43 -16.83
CA PHE A 86 7.95 14.28 -17.98
C PHE A 86 8.16 13.49 -19.27
#